data_AF-A0A6G4AP06-F1
#
_entry.id   AF-A0A6G4AP06-F1
#
_cell.length_a   1.000
_cell.length_b   1.000
_cell.length_c   1.000
_cell.angle_alpha   90.00
_cell.angle_beta   90.00
_cell.angle_gamma   90.00
#
_symmetry.space_group_name_H-M   'P 1'
#
loop_
_entity.id
_entity.type
_entity.pdbx_description
1 polymer ?
#
loop_
_entity_poly.entity_id
_entity_poly.type
_entity_poly.pdbx_seq_one_letter_code
_entity_poly.pdbx_strand_id
1 'polypeptide(L)'
;MSDEQPETIRSTGLGRGPGGRHYLPADDVTALLRSYARAWADHAVQIEEGCAREDAELDPRTLRALASVLERQADDMEVQFIVQRSEDGPPSA
;
A
#
# COMPACT_ATOMS: atom_id res chain seq x y z
N MET A 1 -23.79 29.21 -3.17
CA MET A 1 -23.04 28.08 -3.76
C MET A 1 -21.68 28.12 -3.12
N SER A 2 -21.49 27.32 -2.07
CA SER A 2 -20.28 27.35 -1.24
C SER A 2 -19.15 26.62 -1.96
N ASP A 3 -18.05 27.33 -2.18
CA ASP A 3 -16.72 26.77 -2.40
C ASP A 3 -16.34 25.95 -1.17
N GLU A 4 -16.58 24.65 -1.20
CA GLU A 4 -16.03 23.73 -0.20
C GLU A 4 -14.63 23.33 -0.69
N GLN A 5 -13.65 24.17 -0.34
CA GLN A 5 -12.24 23.82 -0.51
C GLN A 5 -11.96 22.54 0.31
N PRO A 6 -11.27 21.54 -0.25
CA PRO A 6 -10.95 20.33 0.48
C PRO A 6 -9.97 20.66 1.61
N GLU A 7 -10.49 20.80 2.83
CA GLU A 7 -9.67 20.87 4.03
C GLU A 7 -8.83 19.60 4.12
N THR A 8 -7.54 19.78 3.89
CA THR A 8 -6.55 18.71 3.93
C THR A 8 -6.39 18.29 5.39
N ILE A 9 -7.01 17.18 5.79
CA ILE A 9 -6.74 16.52 7.08
C ILE A 9 -5.33 15.92 6.99
N ARG A 10 -4.33 16.77 7.22
CA ARG A 10 -2.91 16.42 7.27
C ARG A 10 -2.60 15.63 8.54
N SER A 11 -2.99 14.36 8.56
CA SER A 11 -2.41 13.38 9.50
C SER A 11 -2.61 11.92 9.10
N THR A 12 -3.48 11.60 8.13
CA THR A 12 -3.83 10.20 7.81
C THR A 12 -3.84 9.85 6.32
N GLY A 13 -3.53 10.78 5.41
CA GLY A 13 -3.59 10.54 3.96
C GLY A 13 -5.01 10.29 3.42
N LEU A 14 -6.04 10.34 4.27
CA LEU A 14 -7.43 10.08 3.88
C LEU A 14 -8.04 11.33 3.23
N GLY A 15 -8.28 11.27 1.93
CA GLY A 15 -9.11 12.23 1.22
C GLY A 15 -10.60 11.95 1.45
N ARG A 16 -11.42 12.98 1.50
CA ARG A 16 -12.89 12.84 1.51
C ARG A 16 -13.41 13.15 0.12
N GLY A 17 -14.11 12.20 -0.50
CA GLY A 17 -14.73 12.42 -1.79
C GLY A 17 -16.27 12.49 -1.70
N PRO A 18 -16.93 12.54 -2.87
CA PRO A 18 -18.36 12.77 -2.95
C PRO A 18 -19.16 11.74 -2.16
N GLY A 19 -20.21 12.20 -1.46
CA GLY A 19 -21.08 11.32 -0.68
C GLY A 19 -20.48 10.79 0.63
N GLY A 20 -19.42 11.43 1.15
CA GLY A 20 -18.81 11.06 2.44
C GLY A 20 -17.92 9.82 2.37
N ARG A 21 -17.53 9.39 1.18
CA ARG A 21 -16.56 8.30 0.98
C ARG A 21 -15.16 8.79 1.31
N HIS A 22 -14.35 7.93 1.92
CA HIS A 22 -12.94 8.18 2.15
C HIS A 22 -12.12 7.49 1.05
N TYR A 23 -11.08 8.16 0.58
CA TYR A 23 -10.16 7.69 -0.45
C TYR A 23 -8.75 7.75 0.12
N LEU A 24 -7.96 6.71 -0.13
CA LEU A 24 -6.52 6.72 0.11
C LEU A 24 -5.79 6.87 -1.22
N PRO A 25 -4.75 7.70 -1.30
CA PRO A 25 -3.84 7.73 -2.43
C PRO A 25 -3.28 6.33 -2.72
N ALA A 26 -3.22 5.98 -4.00
CA ALA A 26 -2.60 4.76 -4.47
C ALA A 26 -1.18 4.58 -3.90
N ASP A 27 -0.39 5.64 -3.95
CA ASP A 27 0.99 5.69 -3.48
C ASP A 27 1.09 5.36 -1.98
N ASP A 28 0.12 5.80 -1.18
CA ASP A 28 0.07 5.50 0.25
C ASP A 28 -0.25 4.03 0.50
N VAL A 29 -1.17 3.44 -0.28
CA VAL A 29 -1.52 2.02 -0.15
C VAL A 29 -0.37 1.12 -0.61
N THR A 30 0.27 1.44 -1.74
CA THR A 30 1.41 0.66 -2.24
C THR A 30 2.60 0.78 -1.29
N ALA A 31 2.88 1.98 -0.75
CA ALA A 31 3.91 2.16 0.28
C ALA A 31 3.62 1.33 1.55
N LEU A 32 2.35 1.27 1.99
CA LEU A 32 1.95 0.46 3.13
C LEU A 32 2.16 -1.04 2.88
N LEU A 33 1.74 -1.54 1.71
CA LEU A 33 1.95 -2.94 1.32
C LEU A 33 3.44 -3.30 1.28
N ARG A 34 4.28 -2.43 0.68
CA ARG A 34 5.74 -2.60 0.64
C ARG A 34 6.36 -2.58 2.05
N SER A 35 5.86 -1.72 2.95
CA SER A 35 6.32 -1.67 4.34
C SER A 35 6.04 -2.97 5.09
N TYR A 36 4.84 -3.53 4.95
CA TYR A 36 4.50 -4.82 5.56
C TYR A 36 5.29 -5.98 4.96
N ALA A 37 5.47 -5.99 3.64
CA ALA A 37 6.30 -7.00 2.98
C ALA A 37 7.71 -7.02 3.55
N ARG A 38 8.33 -5.84 3.69
CA ARG A 38 9.66 -5.70 4.26
C ARG A 38 9.72 -6.16 5.71
N ALA A 39 8.74 -5.78 6.53
CA ALA A 39 8.69 -6.20 7.93
C ALA A 39 8.61 -7.74 8.07
N TRP A 40 7.86 -8.41 7.20
CA TRP A 40 7.76 -9.88 7.21
C TRP A 40 9.01 -10.56 6.66
N ALA A 41 9.64 -10.00 5.63
CA ALA A 41 10.92 -10.48 5.12
C ALA A 41 12.03 -10.35 6.18
N ASP A 42 12.11 -9.21 6.86
CA ASP A 42 13.06 -8.96 7.94
C ASP A 42 12.82 -9.92 9.12
N HIS A 43 11.54 -10.18 9.47
CA HIS A 43 11.20 -11.16 10.50
C HIS A 43 11.64 -12.58 10.11
N ALA A 44 11.43 -12.99 8.86
CA ALA A 44 11.88 -14.30 8.38
C ALA A 44 13.40 -14.46 8.50
N VAL A 45 14.16 -13.41 8.20
CA VAL A 45 15.63 -13.38 8.38
C VAL A 45 15.98 -13.52 9.86
N GLN A 46 15.33 -12.77 10.74
CA GLN A 46 15.61 -12.83 12.18
C GLN A 46 15.34 -14.23 12.77
N ILE A 47 14.31 -14.95 12.31
CA ILE A 47 14.06 -16.33 12.75
C ILE A 47 15.17 -17.26 12.27
N GLU A 48 15.58 -17.17 11.00
CA GLU A 48 16.65 -18.02 10.46
C GLU A 48 18.02 -17.77 11.09
N GLU A 49 18.29 -16.52 11.47
CA GLU A 49 19.50 -16.12 12.20
C GLU A 49 19.43 -16.45 13.69
N GLY A 50 18.30 -17.00 14.18
CA GLY A 50 18.06 -17.29 15.59
C GLY A 50 18.01 -16.04 16.48
N CYS A 51 17.82 -14.87 15.87
CA CYS A 51 17.73 -13.56 16.52
C CYS A 51 16.30 -13.22 16.96
N ALA A 52 15.29 -13.85 16.35
CA ALA A 52 13.91 -13.84 16.79
C ALA A 52 13.55 -15.16 17.47
N ARG A 53 12.66 -15.08 18.46
CA ARG A 53 12.14 -16.24 19.16
C ARG A 53 11.23 -17.02 18.20
N GLU A 54 11.42 -18.35 18.12
CA GLU A 54 10.56 -19.28 17.35
C GLU A 54 9.09 -19.34 17.84
N ASP A 55 8.67 -18.44 18.73
CA ASP A 55 7.26 -18.28 19.13
C ASP A 55 6.38 -17.78 17.97
N ALA A 56 6.94 -17.52 16.79
CA ALA A 56 6.20 -17.20 15.58
C ALA A 56 5.40 -18.43 15.09
N GLU A 57 4.07 -18.31 15.05
CA GLU A 57 3.17 -19.36 14.52
C GLU A 57 3.44 -19.71 13.03
N LEU A 58 4.18 -18.85 12.32
CA LEU A 58 4.49 -19.01 10.90
C LEU A 58 5.99 -19.21 10.68
N ASP A 59 6.34 -20.22 9.89
CA ASP A 59 7.72 -20.51 9.53
C ASP A 59 8.30 -19.44 8.57
N PRO A 60 9.64 -19.29 8.50
CA PRO A 60 10.29 -18.27 7.66
C PRO A 60 9.93 -18.33 6.18
N ARG A 61 9.67 -19.52 5.63
CA ARG A 61 9.29 -19.66 4.23
C ARG A 61 7.90 -19.12 3.98
N THR A 62 6.97 -19.37 4.90
CA THR A 62 5.62 -18.79 4.85
C THR A 62 5.65 -17.27 4.95
N LEU A 63 6.44 -16.71 5.88
CA LEU A 63 6.61 -15.26 6.00
C LEU A 63 7.15 -14.61 4.72
N ARG A 64 8.13 -15.24 4.05
CA ARG A 64 8.62 -14.77 2.75
C ARG A 64 7.58 -14.86 1.65
N ALA A 65 6.83 -15.97 1.60
CA ALA A 65 5.76 -16.11 0.61
C ALA A 65 4.71 -15.01 0.77
N LEU A 66 4.34 -14.68 2.00
CA LEU A 66 3.44 -13.57 2.31
C LEU A 66 4.03 -12.21 1.91
N ALA A 67 5.32 -11.96 2.20
CA ALA A 67 6.00 -10.75 1.77
C ALA A 67 5.97 -10.59 0.24
N SER A 68 6.28 -11.64 -0.51
CA SER A 68 6.24 -11.61 -1.98
C SER A 68 4.84 -11.38 -2.54
N VAL A 69 3.79 -11.89 -1.90
CA VAL A 69 2.40 -11.61 -2.31
C VAL A 69 2.06 -10.14 -2.13
N LEU A 70 2.47 -9.53 -1.01
CA LEU A 70 2.25 -8.11 -0.75
C LEU A 70 3.02 -7.21 -1.73
N GLU A 71 4.27 -7.55 -2.05
CA GLU A 71 5.05 -6.83 -3.07
C GLU A 71 4.37 -6.90 -4.43
N ARG A 72 3.98 -8.10 -4.85
CA ARG A 72 3.29 -8.28 -6.13
C ARG A 72 1.98 -7.49 -6.19
N GLN A 73 1.22 -7.46 -5.10
CA GLN A 73 0.00 -6.68 -5.02
C GLN A 73 0.28 -5.17 -5.15
N ALA A 74 1.35 -4.69 -4.52
CA ALA A 74 1.76 -3.29 -4.65
C ALA A 74 2.15 -2.95 -6.09
N ASP A 75 2.89 -3.84 -6.76
CA ASP A 75 3.31 -3.67 -8.17
C ASP A 75 2.09 -3.69 -9.12
N ASP A 76 1.18 -4.66 -8.96
CA ASP A 76 -0.03 -4.76 -9.78
C ASP A 76 -0.91 -3.51 -9.64
N MET A 77 -1.01 -2.96 -8.42
CA MET A 77 -1.73 -1.70 -8.17
C MET A 77 -1.04 -0.52 -8.84
N GLU A 78 0.28 -0.37 -8.67
CA GLU A 78 1.06 0.72 -9.27
C GLU A 78 0.93 0.75 -10.79
N VAL A 79 0.98 -0.42 -11.46
CA VAL A 79 0.74 -0.54 -12.91
C VAL A 79 -0.67 -0.08 -13.28
N GLN A 80 -1.70 -0.53 -12.56
CA GLN A 80 -3.08 -0.13 -12.83
C GLN A 80 -3.28 1.38 -12.69
N PHE A 81 -2.66 2.03 -11.70
CA PHE A 81 -2.75 3.47 -11.50
C PHE A 81 -1.98 4.28 -12.55
N ILE A 82 -0.84 3.78 -13.04
CA ILE A 82 -0.11 4.39 -14.16
C ILE A 82 -0.95 4.31 -15.45
N VAL A 83 -1.57 3.16 -15.71
CA VAL A 83 -2.44 2.96 -16.89
C VAL A 83 -3.63 3.93 -16.85
N GLN A 84 -4.33 4.03 -15.72
CA GLN A 84 -5.48 4.94 -15.56
C GLN A 84 -5.09 6.42 -15.72
N ARG A 85 -3.95 6.86 -15.17
CA ARG A 85 -3.45 8.24 -15.38
C ARG A 85 -3.13 8.55 -16.84
N SER A 86 -2.84 7.54 -17.65
CA SER A 86 -2.49 7.71 -19.06
C SER A 86 -3.72 7.80 -19.97
N GLU A 87 -4.87 7.26 -19.52
CA GLU A 87 -6.14 7.31 -20.26
C GLU A 87 -6.91 8.64 -20.06
N ASP A 88 -6.66 9.37 -18.97
CA ASP A 88 -7.20 10.72 -18.70
C ASP A 88 -6.46 11.86 -19.48
N GLY A 89 -6.02 11.58 -20.72
CA GLY A 89 -5.49 12.60 -21.64
C GLY A 89 -6.53 13.68 -21.98
N PRO A 90 -6.13 14.92 -22.32
CA PRO A 90 -7.03 16.08 -22.37
C PRO A 90 -8.22 15.83 -23.33
N PRO A 91 -9.42 16.35 -23.02
CA PRO A 91 -10.56 16.23 -23.92
C PRO A 91 -10.15 16.85 -25.26
N SER A 92 -10.23 16.04 -26.32
CA SER A 92 -10.06 16.54 -27.68
C SER A 92 -11.06 17.67 -27.90
N ALA A 93 -10.50 18.84 -28.23
CA ALA A 93 -11.23 20.09 -28.49
C ALA A 93 -12.21 19.97 -29.66
#